data_AF-D0MJR1-F1
#
_entry.id   AF-D0MJR1-F1
#
_cell.length_a   1.000
_cell.length_b   1.000
_cell.length_c   1.000
_cell.angle_alpha   90.00
_cell.angle_beta   90.00
_cell.angle_gamma   90.00
#
_symmetry.space_group_name_H-M   'P 1'
#
loop_
_entity.id
_entity.type
_entity.pdbx_description
1 polymer ?
#
loop_
_entity_poly.entity_id
_entity_poly.type
_entity_poly.pdbx_seq_one_letter_code
_entity_poly.pdbx_strand_id
1 'polypeptide(L)'
;MAILTVPKVLREKLGDEGVEALIALLNEAAHHERNNLLGILEERFERRVTEEGKRLDNRIAEEVAKLDRRITEEVAKLDRRITEEVAKLDRRITEEVSRLEVTLSERYASLVRWMFIFWAGQIGVIVALFALLR
;
A
#
# COMPACT_ATOMS: atom_id res chain seq x y z
N MET A 1 -39.21 35.28 17.76
CA MET A 1 -39.38 36.21 18.90
C MET A 1 -40.36 35.58 19.86
N ALA A 2 -39.98 35.35 21.12
CA ALA A 2 -40.95 34.93 22.13
C ALA A 2 -41.86 36.13 22.43
N ILE A 3 -43.14 36.04 22.11
CA ILE A 3 -44.10 37.08 22.44
C ILE A 3 -44.42 36.92 23.92
N LEU A 4 -43.79 37.74 24.77
CA LEU A 4 -44.09 37.80 26.20
C LEU A 4 -45.44 38.50 26.39
N THR A 5 -46.52 37.74 26.35
CA THR A 5 -47.86 38.24 26.72
C THR A 5 -47.93 38.43 28.23
N VAL A 6 -48.01 39.68 28.67
CA VAL A 6 -48.16 40.00 30.09
C VAL A 6 -49.61 39.70 30.54
N PRO A 7 -49.81 38.86 31.57
CA PRO A 7 -51.12 38.56 32.14
C PRO A 7 -51.90 39.83 32.53
N LYS A 8 -53.23 39.84 32.31
CA LYS A 8 -54.12 40.98 32.64
C LYS A 8 -53.94 41.49 34.07
N VAL A 9 -53.78 40.59 35.04
CA VAL A 9 -53.61 40.91 36.47
C VAL A 9 -52.36 41.77 36.73
N LEU A 10 -51.29 41.53 35.97
CA LEU A 10 -50.05 42.31 36.08
C LEU A 10 -50.19 43.67 35.39
N ARG A 11 -50.94 43.74 34.29
CA ARG A 11 -51.22 45.00 33.59
C ARG A 11 -52.09 45.95 34.42
N GLU A 12 -53.12 45.43 35.09
CA GLU A 12 -53.98 46.24 35.99
C GLU A 12 -53.23 46.76 37.22
N LYS A 13 -52.23 46.02 37.74
CA LYS A 13 -51.47 46.41 38.93
C LYS A 13 -50.26 47.31 38.64
N LEU A 14 -49.60 47.14 37.50
CA LEU A 14 -48.37 47.86 37.13
C LEU A 14 -48.62 49.09 36.24
N GLY A 15 -49.81 49.21 35.64
CA GLY A 15 -50.08 50.21 34.60
C GLY A 15 -49.33 49.90 33.30
N ASP A 16 -49.61 50.67 32.24
CA ASP A 16 -49.03 50.42 30.92
C ASP A 16 -47.50 50.67 30.90
N GLU A 17 -47.02 51.73 31.57
CA GLU A 17 -45.59 52.04 31.69
C GLU A 17 -44.82 50.95 32.45
N GLY A 18 -45.38 50.43 33.55
CA GLY A 18 -44.76 49.35 34.32
C GLY A 18 -44.73 48.02 33.55
N VAL A 19 -45.71 47.78 32.68
CA VAL A 19 -45.72 46.63 31.77
C VAL A 19 -44.63 46.75 30.70
N GLU A 20 -44.45 47.92 30.09
CA GLU A 20 -43.37 48.13 29.13
C GLU A 20 -41.98 47.96 29.76
N ALA A 21 -41.77 48.51 30.96
CA ALA A 21 -40.52 48.33 31.70
C ALA A 21 -40.26 46.85 32.04
N LEU A 22 -41.29 46.10 32.45
CA LEU A 22 -41.17 44.67 32.71
C LEU A 22 -40.85 43.87 31.44
N ILE A 23 -41.48 44.19 30.31
CA ILE A 23 -41.20 43.55 29.02
C ILE A 23 -39.75 43.83 28.60
N ALA A 24 -39.27 45.07 28.76
CA ALA A 24 -37.89 45.43 28.44
C ALA A 24 -36.90 44.64 29.29
N LEU A 25 -37.10 44.59 30.61
CA LEU A 25 -36.25 43.82 31.54
C LEU A 25 -36.26 42.32 31.24
N LEU A 26 -37.44 41.74 30.97
CA LEU A 26 -37.55 40.32 30.64
C LEU A 26 -36.90 39.98 29.30
N ASN A 27 -37.03 40.85 28.29
CA ASN A 27 -36.35 40.69 27.03
C ASN A 27 -34.83 40.77 27.19
N GLU A 28 -34.32 41.73 27.98
CA GLU A 28 -32.90 41.87 28.24
C GLU A 28 -32.34 40.67 29.02
N ALA A 29 -33.03 40.22 30.07
CA ALA A 29 -32.65 39.02 30.82
C ALA A 29 -32.67 37.75 29.94
N ALA A 30 -33.71 37.59 29.09
CA ALA A 30 -33.79 36.46 28.16
C ALA A 30 -32.70 36.50 27.09
N HIS A 31 -32.35 37.69 26.59
CA HIS A 31 -31.25 37.87 25.64
C HIS A 31 -29.89 37.56 26.28
N HIS A 32 -29.65 38.06 27.49
CA HIS A 32 -28.42 37.79 28.24
C HIS A 32 -28.24 36.29 28.48
N GLU A 33 -29.28 35.60 28.94
CA GLU A 33 -29.23 34.16 29.18
C GLU A 33 -29.02 33.38 27.88
N ARG A 34 -29.74 33.72 26.80
CA ARG A 34 -29.54 33.08 25.50
C ARG A 34 -28.10 33.24 25.00
N ASN A 35 -27.54 34.44 25.11
CA ASN A 35 -26.18 34.71 24.64
C ASN A 35 -25.13 33.96 25.47
N ASN A 36 -25.31 33.89 26.79
CA ASN A 36 -24.44 33.10 27.67
C ASN A 36 -24.49 31.60 27.31
N LEU A 37 -25.69 31.05 27.12
CA LEU A 37 -25.87 29.66 26.70
C LEU A 37 -25.27 29.38 25.32
N LEU A 38 -25.45 30.30 24.36
CA LEU A 38 -24.84 30.17 23.03
C LEU A 38 -23.31 30.16 23.12
N GLY A 39 -22.70 31.04 23.91
CA GLY A 39 -21.25 31.05 24.11
C GLY A 39 -20.73 29.74 24.71
N ILE A 40 -21.40 29.20 25.72
CA ILE A 40 -21.01 27.90 26.33
C ILE A 40 -21.15 26.76 25.32
N LEU A 41 -22.21 26.76 24.51
CA LEU A 41 -22.43 25.73 23.50
C LEU A 41 -21.39 25.81 22.37
N GLU A 42 -21.07 27.01 21.90
CA GLU A 42 -20.03 27.26 20.91
C GLU A 42 -18.68 26.75 21.39
N GLU A 43 -18.26 27.12 22.61
CA GLU A 43 -16.99 26.69 23.18
C GLU A 43 -16.93 25.15 23.37
N ARG A 44 -18.03 24.53 23.83
CA ARG A 44 -18.10 23.07 23.96
C ARG A 44 -18.07 22.38 22.60
N PHE A 45 -18.74 22.95 21.60
CA PHE A 45 -18.77 22.40 20.26
C PHE A 45 -17.38 22.49 19.62
N GLU A 46 -16.73 23.65 19.68
CA GLU A 46 -15.39 23.87 19.13
C GLU A 46 -14.35 22.94 19.80
N ARG A 47 -14.42 22.79 21.13
CA ARG A 47 -13.59 21.83 21.86
C ARG A 47 -13.80 20.40 21.36
N ARG A 48 -15.05 19.94 21.27
CA ARG A 48 -15.36 18.58 20.79
C ARG A 48 -14.92 18.34 19.35
N VAL A 49 -15.13 19.31 18.46
CA VAL A 49 -14.69 19.21 17.06
C VAL A 49 -13.17 19.11 16.99
N THR A 50 -12.45 19.93 17.77
CA THR A 50 -10.99 19.90 17.83
C THR A 50 -10.47 18.57 18.38
N GLU A 51 -11.09 18.04 19.44
CA GLU A 51 -10.73 16.76 20.04
C GLU A 51 -10.96 15.59 19.07
N GLU A 52 -12.12 15.54 18.42
CA GLU A 52 -12.42 14.50 17.42
C GLU A 52 -11.52 14.62 16.19
N GLY A 53 -11.17 15.85 15.76
CA GLY A 53 -10.18 16.09 14.72
C GLY A 53 -8.82 15.48 15.07
N LYS A 54 -8.28 15.80 16.24
CA LYS A 54 -7.01 15.22 16.72
C LYS A 54 -7.07 13.70 16.85
N ARG A 55 -8.20 13.16 17.32
CA ARG A 55 -8.39 11.72 17.44
C ARG A 55 -8.38 11.03 16.08
N LEU A 56 -9.01 11.65 15.07
CA LEU A 56 -8.99 11.15 13.71
C LEU A 56 -7.59 11.19 13.12
N ASP A 57 -6.88 12.31 13.28
CA ASP A 57 -5.49 12.47 12.81
C ASP A 57 -4.57 11.40 13.40
N ASN A 58 -4.67 11.14 14.71
CA ASN A 58 -3.89 10.10 15.37
C ASN A 58 -4.20 8.70 14.82
N ARG A 59 -5.49 8.39 14.59
CA ARG A 59 -5.89 7.09 14.00
C ARG A 59 -5.40 6.94 12.57
N ILE A 60 -5.43 8.01 11.77
CA ILE A 60 -4.89 8.01 10.42
C ILE A 60 -3.38 7.77 10.45
N ALA A 61 -2.65 8.48 11.31
CA ALA A 61 -1.21 8.30 11.47
C ALA A 61 -0.83 6.86 11.88
N GLU A 62 -1.59 6.26 12.80
CA GLU A 62 -1.40 4.86 13.22
C GLU A 62 -1.63 3.87 12.08
N GLU A 63 -2.72 4.02 11.32
CA GLU A 63 -3.01 3.14 10.19
C GLU A 63 -2.02 3.30 9.03
N VAL A 64 -1.55 4.53 8.76
CA VAL A 64 -0.47 4.78 7.80
C VAL A 64 0.82 4.07 8.24
N ALA A 65 1.24 4.25 9.50
CA ALA A 65 2.45 3.59 10.01
C ALA A 65 2.35 2.06 9.97
N LYS A 66 1.16 1.50 10.23
CA LYS A 66 0.90 0.07 10.12
C LYS A 66 0.97 -0.41 8.67
N LEU A 67 0.42 0.36 7.73
CA LEU A 67 0.47 0.04 6.30
C LEU A 67 1.91 0.07 5.77
N ASP A 68 2.69 1.09 6.13
CA ASP A 68 4.10 1.22 5.75
C ASP A 68 4.93 0.02 6.23
N ARG A 69 4.71 -0.44 7.47
CA ARG A 69 5.36 -1.65 7.99
C ARG A 69 5.01 -2.89 7.17
N ARG A 70 3.72 -3.09 6.88
CA ARG A 70 3.26 -4.24 6.07
C ARG A 70 3.82 -4.21 4.65
N ILE A 71 3.88 -3.03 4.03
CA ILE A 71 4.47 -2.87 2.70
C ILE A 71 5.96 -3.23 2.74
N THR A 72 6.69 -2.72 3.72
CA THR A 72 8.12 -2.99 3.90
C THR A 72 8.39 -4.50 4.09
N GLU A 73 7.57 -5.17 4.90
CA GLU A 73 7.68 -6.61 5.14
C GLU A 73 7.41 -7.43 3.87
N GLU A 74 6.35 -7.11 3.11
CA GLU A 74 6.03 -7.82 1.88
C GLU A 74 7.06 -7.56 0.77
N VAL A 75 7.61 -6.35 0.67
CA VAL A 75 8.73 -6.05 -0.24
C VAL A 75 9.95 -6.91 0.12
N ALA A 76 10.35 -6.94 1.39
CA ALA A 76 11.49 -7.75 1.82
C ALA A 76 11.29 -9.25 1.57
N LYS A 77 10.06 -9.74 1.72
CA LYS A 77 9.69 -11.13 1.41
C LYS A 77 9.75 -11.40 -0.08
N LEU A 78 9.29 -10.48 -0.91
CA LEU A 78 9.35 -10.60 -2.37
C LEU A 78 10.81 -10.61 -2.86
N ASP A 79 11.66 -9.72 -2.33
CA ASP A 79 13.09 -9.67 -2.67
C ASP A 79 13.81 -10.99 -2.35
N ARG A 80 13.51 -11.59 -1.19
CA ARG A 80 14.05 -12.92 -0.83
C ARG A 80 13.62 -13.99 -1.82
N ARG A 81 12.32 -14.04 -2.17
CA ARG A 81 11.78 -15.01 -3.14
C ARG A 81 12.40 -14.84 -4.53
N ILE A 82 12.58 -13.59 -4.98
CA ILE A 82 13.23 -13.30 -6.25
C ILE A 82 14.68 -13.79 -6.21
N THR A 83 15.42 -13.48 -5.16
CA THR A 83 16.82 -13.92 -4.98
C THR A 83 16.95 -15.44 -4.99
N GLU A 84 16.04 -16.15 -4.30
CA GLU A 84 16.00 -17.61 -4.26
C GLU A 84 15.70 -18.22 -5.64
N GLU A 85 14.72 -17.70 -6.37
CA GLU A 85 14.38 -18.21 -7.70
C GLU A 85 15.48 -17.90 -8.73
N VAL A 86 16.12 -16.73 -8.65
CA VAL A 86 17.30 -16.40 -9.47
C VAL A 86 18.44 -17.39 -9.21
N ALA A 87 18.79 -17.64 -7.94
CA ALA A 87 19.85 -18.60 -7.61
C ALA A 87 19.53 -20.03 -8.08
N LYS A 88 18.25 -20.43 -8.06
CA LYS A 88 17.80 -21.72 -8.56
C LYS A 88 17.86 -21.81 -10.08
N LEU A 89 17.50 -20.73 -10.78
CA LEU A 89 17.64 -20.62 -12.24
C LEU A 89 19.12 -20.71 -12.65
N ASP A 90 20.02 -19.99 -11.98
CA ASP A 90 21.46 -20.02 -12.26
C ASP A 90 22.04 -21.43 -12.10
N ARG A 91 21.66 -22.15 -11.04
CA ARG A 91 22.06 -23.56 -10.85
C ARG A 91 21.58 -24.44 -12.00
N ARG A 92 20.31 -24.33 -12.37
CA ARG A 92 19.74 -25.11 -13.48
C ARG A 92 20.43 -24.82 -14.81
N ILE A 93 20.71 -23.55 -15.10
CA ILE A 93 21.44 -23.14 -16.30
C ILE A 93 22.84 -23.76 -16.29
N THR A 94 23.55 -23.67 -15.16
CA THR A 94 24.91 -24.24 -15.02
C THR A 94 24.92 -25.75 -15.23
N GLU A 95 23.94 -26.47 -14.67
CA GLU A 95 23.77 -27.91 -14.83
C GLU A 95 23.47 -28.30 -16.29
N GLU A 96 22.56 -27.59 -16.95
CA GLU A 96 22.23 -27.84 -18.36
C GLU A 96 23.40 -27.53 -19.29
N VAL A 97 24.14 -26.44 -19.05
CA VAL A 97 25.36 -26.11 -19.81
C VAL A 97 26.40 -27.23 -19.66
N SER A 98 26.66 -27.68 -18.42
CA SER A 98 27.60 -28.77 -18.16
C SER A 98 27.20 -30.07 -18.88
N ARG A 99 25.90 -30.40 -18.87
CA ARG A 99 25.35 -31.56 -19.58
C ARG A 99 25.54 -31.46 -21.09
N LEU A 100 25.31 -30.27 -21.65
CA LEU A 100 25.51 -30.00 -23.08
C LEU A 100 26.99 -30.14 -23.47
N GLU A 101 27.91 -29.61 -22.66
CA GLU A 101 29.36 -29.73 -22.90
C GLU A 101 29.81 -31.20 -22.93
N VAL A 102 29.35 -32.02 -21.98
CA VAL A 102 29.63 -33.46 -21.95
C VAL A 102 29.07 -34.14 -23.19
N THR A 103 27.80 -33.90 -23.52
CA THR A 103 27.14 -34.51 -24.69
C THR A 103 27.83 -34.13 -26.00
N LEU A 104 28.29 -32.88 -26.13
CA LEU A 104 29.05 -32.42 -27.29
C LEU A 104 30.41 -33.12 -27.35
N SER A 105 31.15 -33.18 -26.25
CA SER A 105 32.45 -33.86 -26.17
C SER A 105 32.35 -35.33 -26.60
N GLU A 106 31.35 -36.05 -26.11
CA GLU A 106 31.08 -37.45 -26.51
C GLU A 106 30.80 -37.58 -28.00
N ARG A 107 29.98 -36.68 -28.57
CA ARG A 107 29.68 -36.66 -30.01
C ARG A 107 30.93 -36.36 -30.84
N TYR A 108 31.73 -35.37 -30.45
CA TYR A 108 32.99 -35.04 -31.12
C TYR A 108 33.96 -36.22 -31.08
N ALA A 109 34.14 -36.86 -29.92
CA ALA A 109 35.01 -38.03 -29.78
C ALA A 109 34.55 -39.20 -30.67
N SER A 110 33.24 -39.47 -30.70
CA SER A 110 32.66 -40.50 -31.57
C SER A 110 32.89 -40.19 -33.05
N LEU A 111 32.66 -38.93 -33.46
CA LEU A 111 32.85 -38.48 -34.84
C LEU A 111 34.31 -38.60 -35.26
N VAL A 112 35.26 -38.17 -34.42
CA VAL A 112 36.69 -38.31 -34.66
C VAL A 112 37.10 -39.78 -34.79
N ARG A 113 36.60 -40.66 -33.91
CA ARG A 113 36.85 -42.11 -34.00
C ARG A 113 36.37 -42.68 -35.35
N TRP A 114 35.18 -42.29 -35.80
CA TRP A 114 34.66 -42.71 -37.11
C TRP A 114 35.47 -42.15 -38.27
N MET A 115 35.92 -40.90 -38.20
CA MET A 115 36.83 -40.33 -39.20
C MET A 115 38.11 -41.14 -39.31
N PHE A 116 38.72 -41.56 -38.20
CA PHE A 116 39.92 -42.41 -38.23
C PHE A 116 39.67 -43.78 -38.86
N ILE A 117 38.59 -44.46 -38.49
CA ILE A 117 38.21 -45.76 -39.08
C ILE A 117 38.01 -45.61 -40.60
N PHE A 118 37.30 -44.57 -41.01
CA PHE A 118 37.07 -44.26 -42.41
C PHE A 118 38.38 -44.01 -43.16
N TRP A 119 39.24 -43.12 -42.65
CA TRP A 119 40.53 -42.78 -43.27
C TRP A 119 41.47 -43.99 -43.36
N ALA A 120 41.54 -44.82 -42.31
CA ALA A 120 42.33 -46.05 -42.33
C ALA A 120 41.84 -47.02 -43.43
N GLY A 121 40.51 -47.15 -43.58
CA GLY A 121 39.92 -47.94 -44.67
C GLY A 121 40.25 -47.40 -46.06
N GLN A 122 40.13 -46.09 -46.27
CA GLN A 122 40.49 -45.44 -47.54
C GLN A 122 41.96 -45.65 -47.90
N ILE A 123 42.88 -45.46 -46.94
CA ILE A 123 44.32 -45.69 -47.15
C ILE A 123 44.58 -47.15 -47.53
N GLY A 124 43.95 -48.11 -46.85
CA GLY A 124 44.09 -49.53 -47.16
C GLY A 124 43.66 -49.87 -48.60
N VAL A 125 42.53 -49.32 -49.05
CA VAL A 125 42.05 -49.50 -50.44
C VAL A 125 43.03 -48.89 -51.44
N ILE A 126 43.52 -47.68 -51.20
CA ILE A 126 44.48 -47.00 -52.08
C ILE A 126 45.78 -47.81 -52.19
N VAL A 127 46.32 -48.31 -51.08
CA VAL A 127 47.54 -49.13 -51.06
C VAL A 127 47.34 -50.43 -51.84
N ALA A 128 46.19 -51.09 -51.67
CA ALA A 128 45.87 -52.32 -52.39
C ALA A 128 45.76 -52.09 -53.91
N LEU A 129 45.10 -51.02 -54.33
CA LEU A 129 45.01 -50.64 -55.75
C LEU A 129 46.39 -50.33 -56.34
N PHE A 130 47.24 -49.62 -55.60
CA PHE A 130 48.59 -49.30 -56.06
C PHE A 130 49.48 -50.55 -56.18
N ALA A 131 49.30 -51.55 -55.32
CA ALA A 131 50.00 -52.83 -55.40
C ALA A 131 49.54 -53.69 -56.59
N LEU A 132 48.27 -53.58 -56.99
CA LEU A 132 47.69 -54.34 -58.11
C LEU A 132 48.03 -53.74 -59.49
N LEU A 133 48.32 -52.43 -59.54
CA LEU A 133 48.67 -51.69 -60.76
C LEU A 133 50.19 -51.63 -61.04
N ARG A 134 51.01 -52.30 -60.21
CA ARG A 134 52.46 -52.42 -60.35
C ARG A 134 52.85 -53.80 -60.86
#